data_AF-A0A5P2X561-F1
#
_entry.id   AF-A0A5P2X561-F1
#
_cell.length_a   1.000
_cell.length_b   1.000
_cell.length_c   1.000
_cell.angle_alpha   90.00
_cell.angle_beta   90.00
_cell.angle_gamma   90.00
#
_symmetry.space_group_name_H-M   'P 1'
#
loop_
_entity.id
_entity.type
_entity.pdbx_description
1 polymer ?
#
loop_
_entity_poly.entity_id
_entity_poly.type
_entity_poly.pdbx_seq_one_letter_code
_entity_poly.pdbx_strand_id
1 'polypeptide(L)'
;MQRTAVDATRAQLARQLGHWTAAADRLGALDDLAAPAAWAGLEQYLGVAVRRALTEAVSGLRTRGHILRTALRAAHSPAELDAVRRRLLEFRQGYLRAETSIEFYADAVNTRTSPHIAALLRACDSLAQRSMAAVLDPLLKPVPAVLTYLDNGVGAAILKAGLRLWDGSTESPAATIKVTRHSLLCPTSVLHECGHQVAFQTGWNEEAATLLARAAAPAGPDVAALWAGWASEITADVFAFAHAGFGAVANLHDVLSGGPAYVFRLLPGDPHPVAWLRVPLNTALCRHAYGPGPWNALEREWLAAYPLADCPDPETREFLAASLPRLPALAAAVLDEPLAAFAGRPLTALVPPQRVSPQALRELAARLGPALYTSPHWLWNEGLRLLALTGWRAATEPEPAAGPAAGQEAWLLRLGGGAAPAA
;
A
#
# COMPACT_ATOMS: atom_id res chain seq x y z
N MET A 1 27.17 -17.65 51.80
CA MET A 1 26.47 -16.48 51.22
C MET A 1 26.57 -16.42 49.69
N GLN A 2 27.77 -16.47 49.10
CA GLN A 2 27.94 -16.32 47.65
C GLN A 2 27.31 -17.45 46.80
N ARG A 3 27.42 -18.71 47.25
CA ARG A 3 26.76 -19.88 46.61
C ARG A 3 25.23 -19.75 46.61
N THR A 4 24.67 -19.30 47.73
CA THR A 4 23.24 -19.06 47.92
C THR A 4 22.70 -17.96 46.99
N ALA A 5 23.47 -16.90 46.75
CA ALA A 5 23.12 -15.82 45.82
C ALA A 5 23.19 -16.23 44.34
N VAL A 6 24.18 -17.06 43.98
CA VAL A 6 24.31 -17.65 42.63
C VAL A 6 23.13 -18.58 42.34
N ASP A 7 22.75 -19.43 43.30
CA ASP A 7 21.62 -20.35 43.16
C ASP A 7 20.29 -19.60 43.05
N ALA A 8 20.07 -18.55 43.85
CA ALA A 8 18.89 -17.69 43.75
C ALA A 8 18.80 -16.98 42.39
N THR A 9 19.93 -16.46 41.89
CA THR A 9 19.99 -15.80 40.58
C THR A 9 19.68 -16.78 39.45
N ARG A 10 20.24 -18.00 39.52
CA ARG A 10 19.96 -19.06 38.54
C ARG A 10 18.48 -19.44 38.54
N ALA A 11 17.88 -19.65 39.72
CA ALA A 11 16.47 -19.99 39.83
C ALA A 11 15.56 -18.90 39.24
N GLN A 12 15.89 -17.63 39.48
CA GLN A 12 15.21 -16.49 38.90
C GLN A 12 15.31 -16.47 37.37
N LEU A 13 16.50 -16.65 36.81
CA LEU A 13 16.73 -16.69 35.36
C LEU A 13 16.03 -17.89 34.71
N ALA A 14 16.04 -19.06 35.38
CA ALA A 14 15.34 -20.25 34.92
C ALA A 14 13.83 -20.03 34.84
N ARG A 15 13.23 -19.40 35.87
CA ARG A 15 11.81 -19.05 35.88
C ARG A 15 11.45 -18.10 34.74
N GLN A 16 12.23 -17.02 34.55
CA GLN A 16 11.98 -16.05 33.49
C GLN A 16 12.15 -16.67 32.10
N LEU A 17 13.19 -17.47 31.89
CA LEU A 17 13.40 -18.20 30.64
C LEU A 17 12.25 -19.18 30.37
N GLY A 18 11.80 -19.91 31.39
CA GLY A 18 10.64 -20.81 31.31
C GLY A 18 9.38 -20.05 30.87
N HIS A 19 9.09 -18.91 31.49
CA HIS A 19 7.96 -18.06 31.12
C HIS A 19 8.01 -17.60 29.65
N TRP A 20 9.12 -17.01 29.21
CA TRP A 20 9.22 -16.48 27.84
C TRP A 20 9.29 -17.57 26.76
N THR A 21 9.91 -18.72 27.05
CA THR A 21 9.88 -19.85 26.11
C THR A 21 8.47 -20.44 25.98
N ALA A 22 7.74 -20.59 27.09
CA ALA A 22 6.34 -21.01 27.03
C ALA A 22 5.44 -19.98 26.31
N ALA A 23 5.72 -18.69 26.44
CA ALA A 23 5.03 -17.65 25.68
C ALA A 23 5.31 -17.79 24.17
N ALA A 24 6.57 -17.96 23.78
CA ALA A 24 6.95 -18.19 22.38
C ALA A 24 6.29 -19.44 21.79
N ASP A 25 6.12 -20.50 22.60
CA ASP A 25 5.41 -21.70 22.15
C ASP A 25 3.93 -21.45 21.85
N ARG A 26 3.26 -20.64 22.68
CA ARG A 26 1.86 -20.24 22.47
C ARG A 26 1.66 -19.38 21.22
N LEU A 27 2.61 -18.50 20.89
CA LEU A 27 2.57 -17.73 19.63
C LEU A 27 2.53 -18.64 18.38
N GLY A 28 2.98 -19.89 18.48
CA GLY A 28 2.90 -20.86 17.39
C GLY A 28 1.50 -21.38 17.09
N ALA A 29 0.51 -21.15 17.96
CA ALA A 29 -0.87 -21.56 17.74
C ALA A 29 -1.63 -20.50 16.92
N LEU A 30 -1.28 -20.37 15.63
CA LEU A 30 -1.83 -19.33 14.75
C LEU A 30 -3.37 -19.38 14.62
N ASP A 31 -3.97 -20.55 14.80
CA ASP A 31 -5.43 -20.74 14.77
C ASP A 31 -6.14 -20.20 16.02
N ASP A 32 -5.40 -19.95 17.11
CA ASP A 32 -5.91 -19.25 18.28
C ASP A 32 -5.91 -17.72 18.09
N LEU A 33 -5.13 -17.22 17.12
CA LEU A 33 -4.93 -15.78 16.87
C LEU A 33 -5.86 -15.24 15.79
N ALA A 34 -6.28 -16.06 14.83
CA ALA A 34 -7.26 -15.67 13.84
C ALA A 34 -8.28 -16.77 13.55
N ALA A 35 -9.54 -16.37 13.40
CA ALA A 35 -10.66 -17.30 13.27
C ALA A 35 -10.49 -18.20 12.03
N PRO A 36 -10.85 -19.51 12.08
CA PRO A 36 -10.77 -20.40 10.93
C PRO A 36 -11.51 -19.87 9.69
N ALA A 37 -12.66 -19.22 9.90
CA ALA A 37 -13.44 -18.60 8.81
C ALA A 37 -12.70 -17.40 8.17
N ALA A 38 -11.92 -16.65 8.94
CA ALA A 38 -11.12 -15.54 8.44
C ALA A 38 -9.96 -16.05 7.57
N TRP A 39 -9.29 -17.13 8.01
CA TRP A 39 -8.29 -17.83 7.22
C TRP A 39 -8.86 -18.41 5.91
N ALA A 40 -10.03 -19.03 5.97
CA ALA A 40 -10.75 -19.51 4.78
C ALA A 40 -11.19 -18.37 3.86
N GLY A 41 -11.21 -17.13 4.36
CA GLY A 41 -11.47 -15.93 3.60
C GLY A 41 -10.30 -15.49 2.71
N LEU A 42 -9.11 -16.06 2.87
CA LEU A 42 -7.93 -15.78 2.02
C LEU A 42 -7.89 -16.71 0.80
N GLU A 43 -7.24 -16.25 -0.26
CA GLU A 43 -6.76 -17.15 -1.31
C GLU A 43 -5.76 -18.16 -0.74
N GLN A 44 -5.78 -19.39 -1.25
CA GLN A 44 -5.01 -20.50 -0.66
C GLN A 44 -3.50 -20.21 -0.63
N TYR A 45 -2.94 -19.68 -1.73
CA TYR A 45 -1.51 -19.35 -1.81
C TYR A 45 -1.11 -18.28 -0.79
N LEU A 46 -1.99 -17.30 -0.54
CA LEU A 46 -1.77 -16.22 0.40
C LEU A 46 -1.78 -16.77 1.85
N GLY A 47 -2.77 -17.59 2.18
CA GLY A 47 -2.85 -18.23 3.49
C GLY A 47 -1.60 -19.07 3.80
N VAL A 48 -1.09 -19.81 2.81
CA VAL A 48 0.16 -20.58 2.94
C VAL A 48 1.36 -19.65 3.14
N ALA A 49 1.50 -18.58 2.35
CA ALA A 49 2.62 -17.66 2.44
C ALA A 49 2.69 -16.97 3.82
N VAL A 50 1.56 -16.47 4.31
CA VAL A 50 1.48 -15.83 5.63
C VAL A 50 1.79 -16.83 6.74
N ARG A 51 1.14 -18.00 6.76
CA ARG A 51 1.37 -19.02 7.79
C ARG A 51 2.83 -19.49 7.84
N ARG A 52 3.47 -19.65 6.68
CA ARG A 52 4.88 -20.02 6.60
C ARG A 52 5.76 -18.99 7.29
N ALA A 53 5.62 -17.71 6.94
CA ALA A 53 6.42 -16.64 7.52
C ALA A 53 6.21 -16.50 9.05
N LEU A 54 4.97 -16.58 9.53
CA LEU A 54 4.69 -16.54 10.97
C LEU A 54 5.29 -17.76 11.70
N THR A 55 5.23 -18.94 11.10
CA THR A 55 5.84 -20.17 11.64
C THR A 55 7.36 -20.08 11.69
N GLU A 56 7.99 -19.47 10.69
CA GLU A 56 9.43 -19.21 10.65
C GLU A 56 9.87 -18.28 11.79
N ALA A 57 9.13 -17.18 12.03
CA ALA A 57 9.39 -16.26 13.14
C ALA A 57 9.35 -16.98 14.51
N VAL A 58 8.31 -17.79 14.75
CA VAL A 58 8.17 -18.59 15.98
C VAL A 58 9.29 -19.62 16.10
N SER A 59 9.66 -20.30 15.02
CA SER A 59 10.74 -21.29 15.00
C SER A 59 12.10 -20.67 15.34
N GLY A 60 12.35 -19.45 14.85
CA GLY A 60 13.53 -18.66 15.21
C GLY A 60 13.58 -18.32 16.70
N LEU A 61 12.44 -17.98 17.31
CA LEU A 61 12.35 -17.78 18.76
C LEU A 61 12.61 -19.08 19.53
N ARG A 62 11.98 -20.19 19.17
CA ARG A 62 12.18 -21.48 19.84
C ARG A 62 13.66 -21.88 19.85
N THR A 63 14.33 -21.74 18.71
CA THR A 63 15.77 -22.02 18.57
C THR A 63 16.60 -21.16 19.53
N ARG A 64 16.37 -19.83 19.57
CA ARG A 64 17.07 -18.93 20.50
C ARG A 64 16.81 -19.29 21.96
N GLY A 65 15.58 -19.66 22.30
CA GLY A 65 15.19 -20.11 23.64
C GLY A 65 15.92 -21.39 24.07
N HIS A 66 16.05 -22.37 23.16
CA HIS A 66 16.82 -23.60 23.42
C HIS A 66 18.31 -23.30 23.67
N ILE A 67 18.94 -22.47 22.83
CA ILE A 67 20.34 -22.07 23.00
C ILE A 67 20.54 -21.39 24.35
N LEU A 68 19.64 -20.47 24.73
CA LEU A 68 19.71 -19.77 26.01
C LEU A 68 19.54 -20.71 27.21
N ARG A 69 18.68 -21.74 27.08
CA ARG A 69 18.49 -22.78 28.10
C ARG A 69 19.77 -23.60 28.31
N THR A 70 20.47 -23.95 27.23
CA THR A 70 21.77 -24.63 27.31
C THR A 70 22.81 -23.72 27.96
N ALA A 71 22.86 -22.44 27.60
CA ALA A 71 23.78 -21.47 28.21
C ALA A 71 23.53 -21.30 29.73
N LEU A 72 22.26 -21.24 30.16
CA LEU A 72 21.92 -21.17 31.58
C LEU A 72 22.35 -22.42 32.36
N ARG A 73 22.28 -23.61 31.75
CA ARG A 73 22.74 -24.86 32.37
C ARG A 73 24.26 -24.88 32.56
N ALA A 74 25.00 -24.33 31.60
CA ALA A 74 26.47 -24.30 31.60
C ALA A 74 27.08 -23.16 32.44
N ALA A 75 26.35 -22.08 32.71
CA ALA A 75 26.84 -20.97 33.54
C ALA A 75 26.99 -21.42 35.00
N HIS A 76 28.13 -21.17 35.66
CA HIS A 76 28.37 -21.52 37.07
C HIS A 76 28.86 -20.35 37.93
N SER A 77 29.33 -19.27 37.31
CA SER A 77 29.81 -18.06 37.97
C SER A 77 28.82 -16.89 37.87
N PRO A 78 28.94 -15.87 38.76
CA PRO A 78 28.13 -14.65 38.66
C PRO A 78 28.25 -13.94 37.30
N ALA A 79 29.46 -13.92 36.72
CA ALA A 79 29.71 -13.25 35.44
C ALA A 79 28.99 -13.96 34.27
N GLU A 80 29.01 -15.30 34.26
CA GLU A 80 28.29 -16.09 33.25
C GLU A 80 26.77 -15.97 33.41
N LEU A 81 26.25 -15.95 34.64
CA LEU A 81 24.83 -15.73 34.89
C LEU A 81 24.38 -14.32 34.45
N ASP A 82 25.25 -13.32 34.61
CA ASP A 82 24.96 -11.97 34.13
C ASP A 82 25.00 -11.88 32.59
N ALA A 83 25.89 -12.62 31.93
CA ALA A 83 25.86 -12.79 30.48
C ALA A 83 24.57 -13.47 29.99
N VAL A 84 24.11 -14.51 30.69
CA VAL A 84 22.81 -15.15 30.42
C VAL A 84 21.65 -14.17 30.64
N ARG A 85 21.70 -13.32 31.67
CA ARG A 85 20.70 -12.28 31.92
C ARG A 85 20.60 -11.31 30.74
N ARG A 86 21.73 -10.81 30.20
CA ARG A 86 21.71 -9.93 29.01
C ARG A 86 21.05 -10.61 27.81
N ARG A 87 21.45 -11.85 27.52
CA ARG A 87 20.86 -12.64 26.42
C ARG A 87 19.37 -12.94 26.64
N LEU A 88 18.93 -13.08 27.87
CA LEU A 88 17.52 -13.23 28.22
C LEU A 88 16.72 -11.94 27.95
N LEU A 89 17.29 -10.77 28.22
CA LEU A 89 16.67 -9.49 27.89
C LEU A 89 16.56 -9.31 26.36
N GLU A 90 17.61 -9.67 25.61
CA GLU A 90 17.58 -9.70 24.15
C GLU A 90 16.52 -10.68 23.62
N PHE A 91 16.43 -11.87 24.21
CA PHE A 91 15.40 -12.86 23.86
C PHE A 91 13.99 -12.32 24.10
N ARG A 92 13.74 -11.69 25.25
CA ARG A 92 12.46 -11.04 25.57
C ARG A 92 12.12 -9.95 24.54
N GLN A 93 13.09 -9.10 24.19
CA GLN A 93 12.88 -8.07 23.17
C GLN A 93 12.59 -8.70 21.80
N GLY A 94 13.27 -9.78 21.46
CA GLY A 94 12.99 -10.57 20.25
C GLY A 94 11.57 -11.17 20.24
N TYR A 95 11.08 -11.65 21.40
CA TYR A 95 9.71 -12.13 21.56
C TYR A 95 8.70 -11.02 21.26
N LEU A 96 8.82 -9.85 21.91
CA LEU A 96 7.88 -8.74 21.74
C LEU A 96 7.79 -8.28 20.27
N ARG A 97 8.94 -8.24 19.57
CA ARG A 97 8.96 -7.89 18.15
C ARG A 97 8.33 -8.93 17.23
N ALA A 98 8.49 -10.21 17.55
CA ALA A 98 7.81 -11.28 16.82
C ALA A 98 6.30 -11.26 17.10
N GLU A 99 5.90 -11.03 18.35
CA GLU A 99 4.50 -10.85 18.76
C GLU A 99 3.84 -9.73 17.96
N THR A 100 4.45 -8.54 17.88
CA THR A 100 3.96 -7.44 17.03
C THR A 100 3.75 -7.85 15.57
N SER A 101 4.70 -8.62 15.01
CA SER A 101 4.61 -9.08 13.62
C SER A 101 3.46 -10.07 13.41
N ILE A 102 3.30 -11.02 14.34
CA ILE A 102 2.27 -12.05 14.29
C ILE A 102 0.88 -11.44 14.51
N GLU A 103 0.73 -10.57 15.52
CA GLU A 103 -0.53 -9.87 15.81
C GLU A 103 -0.96 -9.01 14.63
N PHE A 104 -0.05 -8.27 13.99
CA PHE A 104 -0.36 -7.49 12.80
C PHE A 104 -1.04 -8.33 11.70
N TYR A 105 -0.47 -9.50 11.37
CA TYR A 105 -1.06 -10.39 10.35
C TYR A 105 -2.35 -11.06 10.84
N ALA A 106 -2.41 -11.47 12.11
CA ALA A 106 -3.62 -12.07 12.67
C ALA A 106 -4.79 -11.07 12.64
N ASP A 107 -4.56 -9.84 13.06
CA ASP A 107 -5.54 -8.75 13.03
C ASP A 107 -5.99 -8.45 11.60
N ALA A 108 -5.03 -8.31 10.67
CA ALA A 108 -5.32 -8.09 9.26
C ALA A 108 -6.18 -9.21 8.65
N VAL A 109 -5.89 -10.47 8.96
CA VAL A 109 -6.70 -11.63 8.54
C VAL A 109 -8.09 -11.57 9.16
N ASN A 110 -8.19 -11.28 10.46
CA ASN A 110 -9.46 -11.20 11.20
C ASN A 110 -10.41 -10.09 10.72
N THR A 111 -9.93 -9.13 9.91
CA THR A 111 -10.81 -8.14 9.27
C THR A 111 -11.82 -8.76 8.29
N ARG A 112 -11.58 -10.01 7.85
CA ARG A 112 -12.50 -10.83 7.04
C ARG A 112 -13.63 -11.41 7.91
N THR A 113 -14.38 -10.50 8.51
CA THR A 113 -15.39 -10.76 9.55
C THR A 113 -16.66 -11.47 9.06
N SER A 114 -16.93 -11.46 7.76
CA SER A 114 -18.07 -12.15 7.15
C SER A 114 -17.73 -12.62 5.73
N PRO A 115 -18.47 -13.59 5.16
CA PRO A 115 -18.27 -14.02 3.77
C PRO A 115 -18.34 -12.85 2.77
N HIS A 116 -19.20 -11.89 3.05
CA HIS A 116 -19.38 -10.68 2.26
C HIS A 116 -18.13 -9.78 2.29
N ILE A 117 -17.64 -9.42 3.47
CA ILE A 117 -16.41 -8.61 3.61
C ILE A 117 -15.18 -9.34 3.06
N ALA A 118 -15.10 -10.65 3.31
CA ALA A 118 -14.02 -11.49 2.78
C ALA A 118 -13.99 -11.48 1.24
N ALA A 119 -15.15 -11.54 0.58
CA ALA A 119 -15.24 -11.44 -0.87
C ALA A 119 -14.80 -10.06 -1.39
N LEU A 120 -15.22 -8.96 -0.76
CA LEU A 120 -14.77 -7.63 -1.15
C LEU A 120 -13.26 -7.45 -1.01
N LEU A 121 -12.67 -7.93 0.10
CA LEU A 121 -11.22 -7.89 0.30
C LEU A 121 -10.48 -8.78 -0.71
N ARG A 122 -10.97 -9.99 -1.03
CA ARG A 122 -10.37 -10.82 -2.10
C ARG A 122 -10.43 -10.15 -3.47
N ALA A 123 -11.49 -9.39 -3.75
CA ALA A 123 -11.56 -8.59 -4.97
C ALA A 123 -10.46 -7.51 -4.99
N CYS A 124 -10.21 -6.85 -3.85
CA CYS A 124 -9.11 -5.90 -3.71
C CYS A 124 -7.74 -6.58 -3.84
N ASP A 125 -7.54 -7.75 -3.23
CA ASP A 125 -6.33 -8.59 -3.37
C ASP A 125 -6.04 -8.87 -4.86
N SER A 126 -7.09 -9.28 -5.59
CA SER A 126 -7.01 -9.60 -7.02
C SER A 126 -6.69 -8.38 -7.89
N LEU A 127 -7.32 -7.23 -7.63
CA LEU A 127 -7.06 -5.99 -8.37
C LEU A 127 -5.63 -5.49 -8.12
N ALA A 128 -5.18 -5.53 -6.88
CA ALA A 128 -3.83 -5.15 -6.48
C ALA A 128 -2.76 -6.04 -7.13
N GLN A 129 -2.93 -7.36 -7.07
CA GLN A 129 -1.97 -8.29 -7.67
C GLN A 129 -1.87 -8.06 -9.18
N ARG A 130 -3.00 -7.85 -9.86
CA ARG A 130 -3.04 -7.58 -11.30
C ARG A 130 -2.39 -6.28 -11.72
N SER A 131 -2.61 -5.21 -10.96
CA SER A 131 -2.01 -3.92 -11.29
C SER A 131 -0.50 -4.04 -11.22
N MET A 132 0.03 -4.66 -10.17
CA MET A 132 1.46 -4.92 -10.05
C MET A 132 1.98 -5.87 -11.14
N ALA A 133 1.25 -6.94 -11.47
CA ALA A 133 1.62 -7.89 -12.53
C ALA A 133 1.79 -7.21 -13.90
N ALA A 134 0.94 -6.22 -14.22
CA ALA A 134 1.03 -5.47 -15.47
C ALA A 134 2.38 -4.76 -15.68
N VAL A 135 3.10 -4.46 -14.59
CA VAL A 135 4.44 -3.86 -14.63
C VAL A 135 5.54 -4.88 -14.38
N LEU A 136 5.37 -5.76 -13.38
CA LEU A 136 6.45 -6.64 -12.91
C LEU A 136 6.68 -7.86 -13.82
N ASP A 137 5.62 -8.45 -14.39
CA ASP A 137 5.77 -9.62 -15.27
C ASP A 137 6.58 -9.28 -16.54
N PRO A 138 6.32 -8.16 -17.27
CA PRO A 138 7.16 -7.76 -18.41
C PRO A 138 8.61 -7.41 -18.05
N LEU A 139 8.92 -7.26 -16.76
CA LEU A 139 10.26 -7.01 -16.23
C LEU A 139 10.90 -8.26 -15.62
N LEU A 140 10.21 -9.41 -15.70
CA LEU A 140 10.62 -10.68 -15.11
C LEU A 140 10.89 -10.58 -13.60
N LYS A 141 10.12 -9.73 -12.90
CA LYS A 141 10.18 -9.56 -11.44
C LYS A 141 9.01 -10.30 -10.79
N PRO A 142 9.22 -10.90 -9.60
CA PRO A 142 8.15 -11.63 -8.92
C PRO A 142 7.04 -10.68 -8.45
N VAL A 143 5.79 -10.99 -8.82
CA VAL A 143 4.62 -10.32 -8.28
C VAL A 143 4.37 -10.83 -6.85
N PRO A 144 4.37 -9.96 -5.83
CA PRO A 144 4.16 -10.40 -4.45
C PRO A 144 2.71 -10.86 -4.24
N ALA A 145 2.51 -11.75 -3.27
CA ALA A 145 1.16 -11.99 -2.74
C ALA A 145 0.61 -10.69 -2.13
N VAL A 146 -0.71 -10.51 -2.12
CA VAL A 146 -1.36 -9.32 -1.57
C VAL A 146 -2.30 -9.71 -0.45
N LEU A 147 -2.23 -9.00 0.67
CA LEU A 147 -3.19 -9.09 1.78
C LEU A 147 -3.83 -7.73 2.02
N THR A 148 -5.04 -7.53 1.51
CA THR A 148 -5.84 -6.37 1.90
C THR A 148 -6.57 -6.63 3.21
N TYR A 149 -6.75 -5.59 4.01
CA TYR A 149 -7.45 -5.67 5.29
C TYR A 149 -8.19 -4.37 5.61
N LEU A 150 -9.27 -4.43 6.39
CA LEU A 150 -10.02 -3.24 6.79
C LEU A 150 -9.48 -2.60 8.05
N ASP A 151 -9.36 -1.28 8.04
CA ASP A 151 -9.03 -0.51 9.23
C ASP A 151 -9.61 0.92 9.15
N ASN A 152 -9.46 1.69 10.22
CA ASN A 152 -9.92 3.06 10.32
C ASN A 152 -8.98 4.06 9.61
N GLY A 153 -9.43 5.32 9.58
CA GLY A 153 -8.68 6.45 9.04
C GLY A 153 -9.17 6.95 7.68
N VAL A 154 -8.41 7.91 7.15
CA VAL A 154 -8.77 8.69 5.95
C VAL A 154 -8.24 8.05 4.67
N GLY A 155 -7.11 7.34 4.72
CA GLY A 155 -6.46 6.77 3.54
C GLY A 155 -5.98 5.33 3.74
N ALA A 156 -5.63 4.70 2.62
CA ALA A 156 -4.94 3.41 2.58
C ALA A 156 -3.50 3.54 3.11
N ALA A 157 -2.84 2.40 3.30
CA ALA A 157 -1.43 2.33 3.66
C ALA A 157 -0.90 0.93 3.33
N ILE A 158 0.41 0.82 3.08
CA ILE A 158 1.05 -0.46 2.74
C ILE A 158 2.22 -0.82 3.65
N LEU A 159 2.23 -2.07 4.11
CA LEU A 159 3.46 -2.77 4.49
C LEU A 159 3.93 -3.59 3.29
N LYS A 160 4.99 -3.13 2.64
CA LYS A 160 5.51 -3.72 1.40
C LYS A 160 6.01 -5.15 1.61
N ALA A 161 5.78 -6.02 0.64
CA ALA A 161 6.36 -7.36 0.59
C ALA A 161 7.89 -7.27 0.49
N GLY A 162 8.59 -8.16 1.20
CA GLY A 162 10.05 -8.21 1.23
C GLY A 162 10.71 -7.22 2.20
N LEU A 163 9.94 -6.34 2.86
CA LEU A 163 10.49 -5.55 3.97
C LEU A 163 10.71 -6.43 5.20
N ARG A 164 11.80 -6.20 5.92
CA ARG A 164 12.02 -6.85 7.23
C ARG A 164 10.94 -6.41 8.21
N LEU A 165 10.30 -7.39 8.84
CA LEU A 165 9.33 -7.19 9.91
C LEU A 165 10.04 -6.77 11.20
N TRP A 166 9.24 -6.45 12.23
CA TRP A 166 9.75 -5.98 13.51
C TRP A 166 10.73 -6.96 14.16
N ASP A 167 10.58 -8.26 13.93
CA ASP A 167 11.50 -9.28 14.48
C ASP A 167 12.95 -9.15 13.95
N GLY A 168 13.14 -8.46 12.82
CA GLY A 168 14.40 -8.18 12.16
C GLY A 168 14.95 -9.33 11.30
N SER A 169 14.23 -10.46 11.25
CA SER A 169 14.65 -11.69 10.56
C SER A 169 13.67 -12.17 9.52
N THR A 170 12.38 -11.94 9.73
CA THR A 170 11.32 -12.37 8.82
C THR A 170 11.02 -11.25 7.85
N GLU A 171 10.92 -11.58 6.57
CA GLU A 171 10.44 -10.64 5.56
C GLU A 171 8.92 -10.68 5.48
N SER A 172 8.31 -9.53 5.20
CA SER A 172 6.88 -9.41 4.94
C SER A 172 6.47 -10.35 3.79
N PRO A 173 5.66 -11.40 4.05
CA PRO A 173 5.30 -12.41 3.04
C PRO A 173 4.39 -11.89 1.92
N ALA A 174 3.75 -10.73 2.13
CA ALA A 174 2.76 -10.17 1.22
C ALA A 174 2.76 -8.65 1.28
N ALA A 175 2.41 -8.00 0.17
CA ALA A 175 2.07 -6.59 0.14
C ALA A 175 0.77 -6.43 0.93
N THR A 176 0.89 -5.93 2.15
CA THR A 176 -0.23 -5.88 3.10
C THR A 176 -0.82 -4.48 3.06
N ILE A 177 -2.02 -4.37 2.52
CA ILE A 177 -2.65 -3.09 2.14
C ILE A 177 -3.87 -2.82 3.00
N LYS A 178 -3.82 -1.73 3.76
CA LYS A 178 -4.95 -1.21 4.53
C LYS A 178 -5.97 -0.60 3.59
N VAL A 179 -7.25 -0.94 3.76
CA VAL A 179 -8.38 -0.37 3.03
C VAL A 179 -9.33 0.27 4.04
N THR A 180 -9.79 1.49 3.75
CA THR A 180 -10.77 2.18 4.60
C THR A 180 -12.19 1.77 4.23
N ARG A 181 -13.10 1.81 5.20
CA ARG A 181 -14.52 1.45 4.95
C ARG A 181 -15.17 2.28 3.85
N HIS A 182 -14.88 3.58 3.79
CA HIS A 182 -15.48 4.47 2.79
C HIS A 182 -14.90 4.25 1.38
N SER A 183 -13.69 3.70 1.24
CA SER A 183 -13.06 3.43 -0.05
C SER A 183 -13.22 1.99 -0.53
N LEU A 184 -13.74 1.08 0.31
CA LEU A 184 -13.82 -0.36 -0.01
C LEU A 184 -14.54 -0.65 -1.34
N LEU A 185 -15.59 0.10 -1.66
CA LEU A 185 -16.31 -0.09 -2.91
C LEU A 185 -15.61 0.59 -4.10
N CYS A 186 -14.81 1.64 -3.87
CA CYS A 186 -14.02 2.33 -4.89
C CYS A 186 -12.51 2.28 -4.55
N PRO A 187 -11.88 1.09 -4.62
CA PRO A 187 -10.54 0.86 -4.08
C PRO A 187 -9.41 1.39 -5.00
N THR A 188 -9.54 2.61 -5.56
CA THR A 188 -8.46 3.21 -6.36
C THR A 188 -7.24 3.53 -5.50
N SER A 189 -7.42 3.78 -4.20
CA SER A 189 -6.33 3.93 -3.22
C SER A 189 -5.48 2.67 -3.10
N VAL A 190 -6.05 1.47 -3.27
CA VAL A 190 -5.28 0.22 -3.32
C VAL A 190 -4.27 0.24 -4.47
N LEU A 191 -4.61 0.86 -5.60
CA LEU A 191 -3.67 0.99 -6.73
C LEU A 191 -2.52 1.94 -6.39
N HIS A 192 -2.78 3.03 -5.66
CA HIS A 192 -1.73 3.92 -5.16
C HIS A 192 -0.72 3.13 -4.29
N GLU A 193 -1.22 2.34 -3.34
CA GLU A 193 -0.38 1.48 -2.50
C GLU A 193 0.43 0.45 -3.31
N CYS A 194 -0.16 -0.10 -4.38
CA CYS A 194 0.56 -0.98 -5.31
C CYS A 194 1.69 -0.26 -6.03
N GLY A 195 1.54 1.03 -6.33
CA GLY A 195 2.58 1.88 -6.89
C GLY A 195 3.80 1.96 -5.98
N HIS A 196 3.62 2.10 -4.67
CA HIS A 196 4.73 2.04 -3.70
C HIS A 196 5.45 0.68 -3.71
N GLN A 197 4.70 -0.43 -3.83
CA GLN A 197 5.29 -1.77 -3.92
C GLN A 197 6.12 -1.93 -5.19
N VAL A 198 5.58 -1.52 -6.34
CA VAL A 198 6.28 -1.58 -7.63
C VAL A 198 7.54 -0.71 -7.57
N ALA A 199 7.43 0.52 -7.08
CA ALA A 199 8.57 1.43 -6.99
C ALA A 199 9.69 0.88 -6.10
N PHE A 200 9.34 0.22 -5.00
CA PHE A 200 10.29 -0.45 -4.12
C PHE A 200 11.02 -1.61 -4.82
N GLN A 201 10.32 -2.42 -5.61
CA GLN A 201 10.91 -3.59 -6.29
C GLN A 201 11.73 -3.23 -7.55
N THR A 202 11.42 -2.10 -8.19
CA THR A 202 12.09 -1.67 -9.42
C THR A 202 13.17 -0.62 -9.19
N GLY A 203 13.18 0.07 -8.03
CA GLY A 203 14.04 1.22 -7.78
C GLY A 203 13.51 2.54 -8.39
N TRP A 204 12.24 2.57 -8.82
CA TRP A 204 11.65 3.70 -9.57
C TRP A 204 11.76 5.06 -8.86
N ASN A 205 11.68 5.10 -7.53
CA ASN A 205 11.65 6.36 -6.78
C ASN A 205 12.91 7.22 -6.99
N GLU A 206 14.08 6.60 -7.08
CA GLU A 206 15.35 7.33 -7.24
C GLU A 206 15.44 8.01 -8.62
N GLU A 207 15.05 7.28 -9.66
CA GLU A 207 14.98 7.82 -11.02
C GLU A 207 13.89 8.90 -11.14
N ALA A 208 12.72 8.66 -10.55
CA ALA A 208 11.63 9.63 -10.53
C ALA A 208 12.02 10.93 -9.82
N ALA A 209 12.74 10.86 -8.69
CA ALA A 209 13.25 12.04 -7.99
C ALA A 209 14.16 12.88 -8.89
N THR A 210 15.01 12.23 -9.67
CA THR A 210 15.92 12.89 -10.63
C THR A 210 15.12 13.57 -11.76
N LEU A 211 14.10 12.88 -12.31
CA LEU A 211 13.23 13.46 -13.34
C LEU A 211 12.44 14.66 -12.83
N LEU A 212 11.87 14.55 -11.63
CA LEU A 212 11.09 15.61 -11.00
C LEU A 212 11.97 16.84 -10.70
N ALA A 213 13.16 16.65 -10.14
CA ALA A 213 14.14 17.72 -9.96
C ALA A 213 14.45 18.44 -11.28
N ARG A 214 14.72 17.67 -12.33
CA ARG A 214 15.04 18.22 -13.67
C ARG A 214 13.87 19.03 -14.25
N ALA A 215 12.65 18.51 -14.17
CA ALA A 215 11.46 19.17 -14.67
C ALA A 215 11.10 20.44 -13.87
N ALA A 216 11.38 20.45 -12.56
CA ALA A 216 11.16 21.58 -11.68
C ALA A 216 12.32 22.60 -11.64
N ALA A 217 13.51 22.25 -12.12
CA ALA A 217 14.71 23.10 -12.08
C ALA A 217 14.52 24.55 -12.57
N PRO A 218 13.72 24.86 -13.61
CA PRO A 218 13.47 26.24 -14.02
C PRO A 218 12.78 27.12 -12.97
N ALA A 219 12.15 26.53 -11.95
CA ALA A 219 11.53 27.24 -10.84
C ALA A 219 12.50 27.50 -9.67
N GLY A 220 13.75 27.05 -9.78
CA GLY A 220 14.79 27.22 -8.76
C GLY A 220 15.17 25.91 -8.06
N PRO A 221 16.37 25.88 -7.43
CA PRO A 221 16.92 24.67 -6.81
C PRO A 221 16.08 24.16 -5.63
N ASP A 222 15.52 25.04 -4.81
CA ASP A 222 14.72 24.66 -3.65
C ASP A 222 13.39 24.02 -4.07
N VAL A 223 12.75 24.57 -5.10
CA VAL A 223 11.54 23.99 -5.70
C VAL A 223 11.85 22.60 -6.26
N ALA A 224 12.96 22.46 -7.00
CA ALA A 224 13.39 21.19 -7.56
C ALA A 224 13.68 20.12 -6.48
N ALA A 225 14.33 20.51 -5.38
CA ALA A 225 14.61 19.61 -4.27
C ALA A 225 13.34 19.12 -3.58
N LEU A 226 12.35 19.99 -3.37
CA LEU A 226 11.06 19.60 -2.79
C LEU A 226 10.30 18.62 -3.70
N TRP A 227 10.21 18.89 -5.00
CA TRP A 227 9.58 17.98 -5.96
C TRP A 227 10.28 16.62 -6.00
N ALA A 228 11.61 16.58 -5.92
CA ALA A 228 12.36 15.33 -5.83
C ALA A 228 12.07 14.55 -4.54
N GLY A 229 11.91 15.26 -3.41
CA GLY A 229 11.57 14.67 -2.11
C GLY A 229 10.20 13.96 -2.08
N TRP A 230 9.30 14.32 -3.00
CA TRP A 230 7.96 13.73 -3.10
C TRP A 230 7.86 12.58 -4.11
N ALA A 231 8.98 12.11 -4.65
CA ALA A 231 8.99 11.09 -5.68
C ALA A 231 8.20 9.84 -5.30
N SER A 232 8.28 9.38 -4.04
CA SER A 232 7.58 8.17 -3.60
C SER A 232 6.06 8.26 -3.67
N GLU A 233 5.49 9.44 -3.42
CA GLU A 233 4.04 9.68 -3.49
C GLU A 233 3.59 9.96 -4.93
N ILE A 234 4.41 10.68 -5.70
CA ILE A 234 4.11 10.98 -7.10
C ILE A 234 4.15 9.71 -7.96
N THR A 235 5.11 8.81 -7.75
CA THR A 235 5.14 7.53 -8.47
C THR A 235 3.91 6.67 -8.15
N ALA A 236 3.46 6.66 -6.88
CA ALA A 236 2.25 5.97 -6.48
C ALA A 236 0.98 6.57 -7.10
N ASP A 237 0.86 7.90 -7.15
CA ASP A 237 -0.22 8.60 -7.85
C ASP A 237 -0.23 8.28 -9.35
N VAL A 238 0.94 8.34 -10.00
CA VAL A 238 1.11 8.06 -11.42
C VAL A 238 0.73 6.61 -11.75
N PHE A 239 1.08 5.66 -10.89
CA PHE A 239 0.69 4.25 -11.03
C PHE A 239 -0.83 4.06 -10.92
N ALA A 240 -1.46 4.67 -9.91
CA ALA A 240 -2.91 4.64 -9.76
C ALA A 240 -3.61 5.29 -10.98
N PHE A 241 -3.11 6.42 -11.44
CA PHE A 241 -3.59 7.11 -12.65
C PHE A 241 -3.47 6.23 -13.91
N ALA A 242 -2.34 5.56 -14.12
CA ALA A 242 -2.14 4.71 -15.30
C ALA A 242 -3.17 3.56 -15.36
N HIS A 243 -3.60 3.06 -14.20
CA HIS A 243 -4.58 1.97 -14.10
C HIS A 243 -6.04 2.39 -14.00
N ALA A 244 -6.34 3.57 -13.44
CA ALA A 244 -7.72 3.98 -13.15
C ALA A 244 -8.10 5.36 -13.73
N GLY A 245 -7.18 6.03 -14.42
CA GLY A 245 -7.41 7.30 -15.10
C GLY A 245 -8.00 8.36 -14.18
N PHE A 246 -9.01 9.08 -14.69
CA PHE A 246 -9.67 10.16 -13.93
C PHE A 246 -10.36 9.68 -12.65
N GLY A 247 -10.75 8.40 -12.57
CA GLY A 247 -11.37 7.84 -11.36
C GLY A 247 -10.44 7.90 -10.14
N ALA A 248 -9.14 7.62 -10.32
CA ALA A 248 -8.15 7.77 -9.26
C ALA A 248 -7.93 9.24 -8.87
N VAL A 249 -7.90 10.14 -9.85
CA VAL A 249 -7.70 11.59 -9.63
C VAL A 249 -8.86 12.20 -8.85
N ALA A 250 -10.10 11.85 -9.18
CA ALA A 250 -11.28 12.32 -8.46
C ALA A 250 -11.31 11.80 -7.01
N ASN A 251 -11.00 10.51 -6.79
CA ASN A 251 -10.94 9.95 -5.44
C ASN A 251 -9.83 10.61 -4.59
N LEU A 252 -8.65 10.86 -5.19
CA LEU A 252 -7.57 11.58 -4.51
C LEU A 252 -7.99 13.01 -4.11
N HIS A 253 -8.72 13.72 -4.98
CA HIS A 253 -9.28 15.02 -4.66
C HIS A 253 -10.16 14.98 -3.40
N ASP A 254 -11.03 13.97 -3.27
CA ASP A 254 -11.94 13.85 -2.13
C ASP A 254 -11.19 13.55 -0.82
N VAL A 255 -10.10 12.78 -0.89
CA VAL A 255 -9.22 12.50 0.25
C VAL A 255 -8.45 13.74 0.71
N LEU A 256 -8.04 14.59 -0.23
CA LEU A 256 -7.25 15.80 0.03
C LEU A 256 -8.11 17.04 0.36
N SER A 257 -9.42 16.94 0.18
CA SER A 257 -10.35 18.03 0.50
C SER A 257 -10.41 18.25 2.02
N GLY A 258 -10.14 19.47 2.46
CA GLY A 258 -10.09 19.79 3.89
C GLY A 258 -10.04 21.29 4.17
N GLY A 259 -9.77 21.66 5.43
CA GLY A 259 -9.59 23.06 5.80
C GLY A 259 -8.33 23.67 5.16
N PRO A 260 -8.28 25.00 4.92
CA PRO A 260 -7.11 25.65 4.30
C PRO A 260 -5.77 25.35 4.98
N ALA A 261 -5.76 25.22 6.32
CA ALA A 261 -4.58 24.86 7.09
C ALA A 261 -4.02 23.46 6.76
N TYR A 262 -4.86 22.53 6.31
CA TYR A 262 -4.43 21.23 5.80
C TYR A 262 -3.99 21.33 4.34
N VAL A 263 -4.79 22.01 3.50
CA VAL A 263 -4.58 22.07 2.05
C VAL A 263 -3.28 22.77 1.66
N PHE A 264 -2.94 23.86 2.35
CA PHE A 264 -1.71 24.63 2.13
C PHE A 264 -0.51 24.14 2.96
N ARG A 265 -0.63 23.01 3.66
CA ARG A 265 0.41 22.58 4.60
C ARG A 265 1.63 22.05 3.86
N LEU A 266 2.77 22.72 4.05
CA LEU A 266 4.09 22.24 3.67
C LEU A 266 4.88 21.89 4.94
N LEU A 267 5.30 20.63 5.08
CA LEU A 267 6.10 20.15 6.20
C LEU A 267 7.47 19.68 5.69
N PRO A 268 8.59 20.20 6.22
CA PRO A 268 9.91 19.72 5.84
C PRO A 268 10.08 18.21 6.07
N GLY A 269 10.54 17.50 5.04
CA GLY A 269 10.76 16.05 5.10
C GLY A 269 9.49 15.20 4.99
N ASP A 270 8.31 15.80 4.87
CA ASP A 270 7.07 15.08 4.57
C ASP A 270 7.12 14.57 3.12
N PRO A 271 6.97 13.25 2.89
CA PRO A 271 6.98 12.71 1.53
C PRO A 271 5.76 13.12 0.70
N HIS A 272 4.72 13.67 1.32
CA HIS A 272 3.50 14.07 0.62
C HIS A 272 3.65 15.44 -0.05
N PRO A 273 3.36 15.56 -1.36
CA PRO A 273 3.18 16.87 -1.98
C PRO A 273 2.09 17.66 -1.27
N VAL A 274 2.26 18.98 -1.21
CA VAL A 274 1.21 19.88 -0.70
C VAL A 274 -0.09 19.58 -1.43
N ALA A 275 -1.17 19.31 -0.70
CA ALA A 275 -2.45 18.92 -1.26
C ALA A 275 -2.91 19.89 -2.36
N TRP A 276 -2.69 21.19 -2.15
CA TRP A 276 -2.97 22.25 -3.11
C TRP A 276 -2.32 22.02 -4.49
N LEU A 277 -1.09 21.51 -4.57
CA LEU A 277 -0.41 21.15 -5.83
C LEU A 277 -0.71 19.72 -6.30
N ARG A 278 -0.94 18.79 -5.37
CA ARG A 278 -1.12 17.36 -5.67
C ARG A 278 -2.33 17.13 -6.56
N VAL A 279 -3.43 17.85 -6.33
CA VAL A 279 -4.63 17.77 -7.18
C VAL A 279 -4.35 18.30 -8.60
N PRO A 280 -3.87 19.55 -8.81
CA PRO A 280 -3.44 20.05 -10.12
C PRO A 280 -2.41 19.19 -10.85
N LEU A 281 -1.46 18.57 -10.14
CA LEU A 281 -0.52 17.63 -10.75
C LEU A 281 -1.26 16.44 -11.38
N ASN A 282 -2.19 15.85 -10.64
CA ASN A 282 -2.94 14.69 -11.10
C ASN A 282 -3.92 15.05 -12.25
N THR A 283 -4.49 16.27 -12.25
CA THR A 283 -5.27 16.74 -13.41
C THR A 283 -4.38 17.05 -14.61
N ALA A 284 -3.13 17.47 -14.40
CA ALA A 284 -2.14 17.61 -15.46
C ALA A 284 -1.76 16.26 -16.10
N LEU A 285 -1.71 15.15 -15.34
CA LEU A 285 -1.57 13.80 -15.89
C LEU A 285 -2.72 13.47 -16.85
N CYS A 286 -3.97 13.75 -16.45
CA CYS A 286 -5.12 13.56 -17.33
C CYS A 286 -5.04 14.41 -18.60
N ARG A 287 -4.67 15.69 -18.48
CA ARG A 287 -4.51 16.58 -19.63
C ARG A 287 -3.45 16.08 -20.60
N HIS A 288 -2.33 15.64 -20.07
CA HIS A 288 -1.23 15.13 -20.87
C HIS A 288 -1.63 13.85 -21.62
N ALA A 289 -2.27 12.90 -20.94
CA ALA A 289 -2.63 11.62 -21.54
C ALA A 289 -3.85 11.66 -22.47
N TYR A 290 -4.82 12.55 -22.19
CA TYR A 290 -6.16 12.51 -22.79
C TYR A 290 -6.62 13.84 -23.40
N GLY A 291 -5.88 14.94 -23.22
CA GLY A 291 -6.29 16.27 -23.67
C GLY A 291 -7.29 16.95 -22.73
N PRO A 292 -8.17 17.84 -23.22
CA PRO A 292 -9.19 18.47 -22.39
C PRO A 292 -10.28 17.49 -21.91
N GLY A 293 -10.76 17.65 -20.67
CA GLY A 293 -11.81 16.78 -20.12
C GLY A 293 -12.34 17.27 -18.75
N PRO A 294 -13.13 16.43 -18.04
CA PRO A 294 -13.77 16.81 -16.77
C PRO A 294 -12.77 17.23 -15.68
N TRP A 295 -11.54 16.71 -15.70
CA TRP A 295 -10.44 17.14 -14.83
C TRP A 295 -10.12 18.64 -14.90
N ASN A 296 -10.42 19.31 -16.02
CA ASN A 296 -10.24 20.76 -16.11
C ASN A 296 -11.26 21.53 -15.27
N ALA A 297 -12.49 21.01 -15.11
CA ALA A 297 -13.48 21.60 -14.22
C ALA A 297 -13.07 21.38 -12.77
N LEU A 298 -12.67 20.15 -12.43
CA LEU A 298 -12.17 19.79 -11.10
C LEU A 298 -10.99 20.68 -10.67
N GLU A 299 -10.00 20.90 -11.54
CA GLU A 299 -8.88 21.79 -11.22
C GLU A 299 -9.33 23.25 -11.01
N ARG A 300 -10.22 23.78 -11.87
CA ARG A 300 -10.72 25.15 -11.70
C ARG A 300 -11.49 25.32 -10.40
N GLU A 301 -12.34 24.36 -10.06
CA GLU A 301 -13.10 24.36 -8.81
C GLU A 301 -12.18 24.26 -7.60
N TRP A 302 -11.18 23.37 -7.64
CA TRP A 302 -10.16 23.25 -6.60
C TRP A 302 -9.42 24.56 -6.34
N LEU A 303 -8.93 25.21 -7.40
CA LEU A 303 -8.19 26.49 -7.30
C LEU A 303 -9.10 27.65 -6.87
N ALA A 304 -10.39 27.60 -7.19
CA ALA A 304 -11.37 28.59 -6.73
C ALA A 304 -11.77 28.38 -5.26
N ALA A 305 -11.87 27.13 -4.80
CA ALA A 305 -12.15 26.78 -3.41
C ALA A 305 -10.97 27.09 -2.48
N TYR A 306 -9.74 27.03 -3.00
CA TYR A 306 -8.52 27.35 -2.27
C TYR A 306 -7.69 28.41 -3.03
N PRO A 307 -8.13 29.68 -3.03
CA PRO A 307 -7.37 30.75 -3.66
C PRO A 307 -5.96 30.84 -3.08
N LEU A 308 -4.94 30.94 -3.94
CA LEU A 308 -3.54 31.00 -3.48
C LEU A 308 -3.26 32.20 -2.55
N ALA A 309 -4.03 33.28 -2.70
CA ALA A 309 -3.98 34.44 -1.82
C ALA A 309 -4.30 34.10 -0.35
N ASP A 310 -5.07 33.03 -0.11
CA ASP A 310 -5.48 32.57 1.22
C ASP A 310 -4.45 31.64 1.87
N CYS A 311 -3.37 31.28 1.16
CA CYS A 311 -2.25 30.51 1.73
C CYS A 311 -1.63 31.31 2.89
N PRO A 312 -1.68 30.83 4.15
CA PRO A 312 -1.28 31.65 5.30
C PRO A 312 0.21 31.96 5.33
N ASP A 313 1.04 31.02 4.87
CA ASP A 313 2.49 31.12 4.90
C ASP A 313 3.04 31.72 3.58
N PRO A 314 3.78 32.85 3.62
CA PRO A 314 4.30 33.50 2.42
C PRO A 314 5.31 32.67 1.64
N GLU A 315 6.20 31.93 2.32
CA GLU A 315 7.22 31.10 1.66
C GLU A 315 6.57 29.94 0.91
N THR A 316 5.62 29.25 1.57
CA THR A 316 4.80 28.22 0.93
C THR A 316 4.04 28.82 -0.26
N ARG A 317 3.45 30.00 -0.12
CA ARG A 317 2.72 30.66 -1.22
C ARG A 317 3.61 30.90 -2.43
N GLU A 318 4.83 31.41 -2.22
CA GLU A 318 5.82 31.64 -3.28
C GLU A 318 6.23 30.32 -3.96
N PHE A 319 6.50 29.28 -3.17
CA PHE A 319 6.80 27.94 -3.67
C PHE A 319 5.66 27.37 -4.54
N LEU A 320 4.42 27.48 -4.07
CA LEU A 320 3.24 27.01 -4.81
C LEU A 320 3.06 27.78 -6.12
N ALA A 321 3.24 29.11 -6.10
CA ALA A 321 3.19 29.96 -7.28
C ALA A 321 4.27 29.59 -8.32
N ALA A 322 5.50 29.32 -7.87
CA ALA A 322 6.62 28.92 -8.73
C ALA A 322 6.43 27.52 -9.32
N SER A 323 5.80 26.61 -8.55
CA SER A 323 5.54 25.23 -8.96
C SER A 323 4.41 25.08 -9.97
N LEU A 324 3.34 25.88 -9.85
CA LEU A 324 2.13 25.72 -10.66
C LEU A 324 2.40 25.71 -12.19
N PRO A 325 3.22 26.61 -12.76
CA PRO A 325 3.54 26.58 -14.20
C PRO A 325 4.39 25.37 -14.64
N ARG A 326 4.96 24.60 -13.70
CA ARG A 326 5.81 23.42 -14.00
C ARG A 326 5.01 22.13 -14.15
N LEU A 327 3.75 22.10 -13.71
CA LEU A 327 2.93 20.88 -13.69
C LEU A 327 2.83 20.15 -15.04
N PRO A 328 2.68 20.82 -16.21
CA PRO A 328 2.67 20.11 -17.49
C PRO A 328 3.99 19.38 -17.78
N ALA A 329 5.13 20.00 -17.48
CA ALA A 329 6.44 19.39 -17.69
C ALA A 329 6.69 18.23 -16.70
N LEU A 330 6.25 18.37 -15.45
CA LEU A 330 6.30 17.31 -14.44
C LEU A 330 5.47 16.10 -14.86
N ALA A 331 4.23 16.33 -15.31
CA ALA A 331 3.33 15.29 -15.80
C ALA A 331 3.92 14.53 -17.00
N ALA A 332 4.47 15.26 -17.99
CA ALA A 332 5.14 14.65 -19.12
C ALA A 332 6.36 13.83 -18.68
N ALA A 333 7.19 14.36 -17.79
CA ALA A 333 8.39 13.68 -17.32
C ALA A 333 8.09 12.32 -16.67
N VAL A 334 7.09 12.25 -15.78
CA VAL A 334 6.77 10.99 -15.07
C VAL A 334 6.00 9.97 -15.92
N LEU A 335 5.38 10.40 -17.03
CA LEU A 335 4.62 9.51 -17.92
C LEU A 335 5.43 9.00 -19.11
N ASP A 336 6.30 9.83 -19.67
CA ASP A 336 6.88 9.57 -21.00
C ASP A 336 8.39 9.28 -20.99
N GLU A 337 9.09 9.60 -19.91
CA GLU A 337 10.52 9.39 -19.84
C GLU A 337 10.85 7.89 -19.68
N PRO A 338 11.74 7.34 -20.52
CA PRO A 338 12.23 5.98 -20.35
C PRO A 338 13.09 5.84 -19.09
N LEU A 339 12.84 4.80 -18.30
CA LEU A 339 13.55 4.56 -17.04
C LEU A 339 14.23 3.19 -17.01
N ALA A 340 15.38 3.09 -16.35
CA ALA A 340 16.08 1.82 -16.16
C ALA A 340 15.23 0.85 -15.31
N ALA A 341 14.51 1.38 -14.31
CA ALA A 341 13.50 0.67 -13.51
C ALA A 341 12.46 -0.07 -14.36
N PHE A 342 12.23 0.37 -15.61
CA PHE A 342 11.27 -0.17 -16.56
C PHE A 342 11.94 -0.74 -17.83
N ALA A 343 13.22 -1.12 -17.73
CA ALA A 343 14.03 -1.66 -18.82
C ALA A 343 14.14 -0.71 -20.04
N GLY A 344 14.36 0.58 -19.77
CA GLY A 344 14.55 1.60 -20.81
C GLY A 344 13.26 1.97 -21.53
N ARG A 345 12.11 1.77 -20.91
CA ARG A 345 10.78 2.14 -21.41
C ARG A 345 10.11 3.11 -20.44
N PRO A 346 9.17 3.95 -20.89
CA PRO A 346 8.33 4.69 -19.96
C PRO A 346 7.30 3.77 -19.29
N LEU A 347 6.75 4.19 -18.15
CA LEU A 347 5.66 3.46 -17.48
C LEU A 347 4.48 3.23 -18.43
N THR A 348 4.16 4.25 -19.24
CA THR A 348 3.05 4.23 -20.21
C THR A 348 3.19 3.17 -21.29
N ALA A 349 4.41 2.66 -21.54
CA ALA A 349 4.61 1.52 -22.43
C ALA A 349 4.25 0.18 -21.78
N LEU A 350 4.30 0.09 -20.45
CA LEU A 350 3.91 -1.10 -19.68
C LEU A 350 2.41 -1.06 -19.33
N VAL A 351 1.94 0.10 -18.90
CA VAL A 351 0.55 0.35 -18.50
C VAL A 351 0.03 1.57 -19.29
N PRO A 352 -0.55 1.37 -20.49
CA PRO A 352 -0.97 2.48 -21.33
C PRO A 352 -2.21 3.18 -20.75
N PRO A 353 -2.12 4.45 -20.29
CA PRO A 353 -3.26 5.17 -19.71
C PRO A 353 -4.41 5.32 -20.72
N GLN A 354 -4.13 5.30 -22.02
CA GLN A 354 -5.15 5.39 -23.07
C GLN A 354 -6.22 4.28 -22.95
N ARG A 355 -5.88 3.12 -22.37
CA ARG A 355 -6.85 2.03 -22.11
C ARG A 355 -7.95 2.40 -21.11
N VAL A 356 -7.70 3.40 -20.28
CA VAL A 356 -8.62 3.96 -19.29
C VAL A 356 -8.98 5.41 -19.58
N SER A 357 -8.79 5.85 -20.82
CA SER A 357 -9.35 7.11 -21.31
C SER A 357 -10.89 7.07 -21.29
N PRO A 358 -11.58 8.21 -21.11
CA PRO A 358 -13.05 8.25 -21.13
C PRO A 358 -13.68 7.65 -22.40
N GLN A 359 -13.00 7.75 -23.55
CA GLN A 359 -13.45 7.10 -24.78
C GLN A 359 -13.32 5.58 -24.69
N ALA A 360 -12.14 5.06 -24.33
CA ALA A 360 -11.89 3.62 -24.25
C ALA A 360 -12.78 2.93 -23.19
N LEU A 361 -13.10 3.62 -22.10
CA LEU A 361 -14.02 3.11 -21.06
C LEU A 361 -15.47 3.04 -21.56
N ARG A 362 -15.95 4.05 -22.30
CA ARG A 362 -17.27 4.02 -22.94
C ARG A 362 -17.36 2.92 -23.99
N GLU A 363 -16.34 2.77 -24.83
CA GLU A 363 -16.26 1.71 -25.84
C GLU A 363 -16.25 0.31 -25.19
N LEU A 364 -15.52 0.13 -24.09
CA LEU A 364 -15.54 -1.11 -23.31
C LEU A 364 -16.94 -1.42 -22.81
N ALA A 365 -17.61 -0.44 -22.18
CA ALA A 365 -18.95 -0.60 -21.64
C ALA A 365 -19.98 -0.90 -22.74
N ALA A 366 -19.90 -0.22 -23.89
CA ALA A 366 -20.79 -0.44 -25.03
C ALA A 366 -20.58 -1.82 -25.67
N ARG A 367 -19.33 -2.23 -25.85
CA ARG A 367 -18.97 -3.50 -26.51
C ARG A 367 -19.33 -4.72 -25.67
N LEU A 368 -19.11 -4.66 -24.36
CA LEU A 368 -19.32 -5.80 -23.46
C LEU A 368 -20.69 -5.78 -22.77
N GLY A 369 -21.35 -4.62 -22.72
CA GLY A 369 -22.69 -4.48 -22.14
C GLY A 369 -22.79 -5.05 -20.72
N PRO A 370 -23.91 -5.71 -20.38
CA PRO A 370 -24.09 -6.33 -19.05
C PRO A 370 -23.05 -7.40 -18.70
N ALA A 371 -22.44 -8.06 -19.70
CA ALA A 371 -21.47 -9.13 -19.48
C ALA A 371 -20.20 -8.64 -18.78
N LEU A 372 -19.87 -7.35 -18.90
CA LEU A 372 -18.75 -6.72 -18.18
C LEU A 372 -18.88 -6.87 -16.65
N TYR A 373 -20.10 -6.93 -16.12
CA TYR A 373 -20.38 -6.96 -14.69
C TYR A 373 -20.72 -8.36 -14.16
N THR A 374 -20.97 -9.32 -15.04
CA THR A 374 -21.51 -10.65 -14.69
C THR A 374 -20.61 -11.81 -15.12
N SER A 375 -19.81 -11.65 -16.18
CA SER A 375 -18.96 -12.71 -16.71
C SER A 375 -17.66 -12.85 -15.88
N PRO A 376 -17.37 -14.02 -15.29
CA PRO A 376 -16.12 -14.25 -14.57
C PRO A 376 -14.88 -13.96 -15.45
N HIS A 377 -14.94 -14.30 -16.73
CA HIS A 377 -13.85 -14.04 -17.68
C HIS A 377 -13.56 -12.53 -17.82
N TRP A 378 -14.60 -11.70 -17.97
CA TRP A 378 -14.42 -10.25 -18.12
C TRP A 378 -14.06 -9.58 -16.80
N LEU A 379 -14.64 -10.01 -15.67
CA LEU A 379 -14.24 -9.51 -14.36
C LEU A 379 -12.76 -9.78 -14.07
N TRP A 380 -12.28 -10.96 -14.44
CA TRP A 380 -10.87 -11.33 -14.34
C TRP A 380 -10.00 -10.47 -15.25
N ASN A 381 -10.31 -10.39 -16.55
CA ASN A 381 -9.41 -9.74 -17.52
C ASN A 381 -9.53 -8.22 -17.61
N GLU A 382 -10.68 -7.65 -17.28
CA GLU A 382 -10.98 -6.23 -17.43
C GLU A 382 -11.30 -5.56 -16.07
N GLY A 383 -11.12 -6.25 -14.94
CA GLY A 383 -11.46 -5.74 -13.59
C GLY A 383 -10.84 -4.39 -13.25
N LEU A 384 -9.59 -4.13 -13.66
CA LEU A 384 -8.94 -2.82 -13.49
C LEU A 384 -9.62 -1.72 -14.32
N ARG A 385 -10.00 -2.03 -15.56
CA ARG A 385 -10.71 -1.08 -16.45
C ARG A 385 -12.16 -0.91 -16.02
N LEU A 386 -12.76 -1.93 -15.40
CA LEU A 386 -14.07 -1.83 -14.78
C LEU A 386 -14.03 -0.92 -13.55
N LEU A 387 -13.01 -1.03 -12.70
CA LEU A 387 -12.77 -0.09 -11.60
C LEU A 387 -12.57 1.35 -12.12
N ALA A 388 -11.79 1.52 -13.20
CA ALA A 388 -11.60 2.81 -13.86
C ALA A 388 -12.94 3.38 -14.39
N LEU A 389 -13.77 2.54 -15.01
CA LEU A 389 -15.09 2.89 -15.52
C LEU A 389 -16.03 3.32 -14.40
N THR A 390 -16.12 2.55 -13.31
CA THR A 390 -17.00 2.90 -12.18
C THR A 390 -16.53 4.17 -11.48
N GLY A 391 -15.22 4.35 -11.30
CA GLY A 391 -14.66 5.59 -10.74
C GLY A 391 -14.92 6.80 -11.62
N TRP A 392 -14.74 6.67 -12.95
CA TRP A 392 -15.03 7.74 -13.90
C TRP A 392 -16.51 8.13 -13.91
N ARG A 393 -17.43 7.15 -13.89
CA ARG A 393 -18.87 7.42 -13.80
C ARG A 393 -19.24 8.12 -12.51
N ALA A 394 -18.77 7.61 -11.37
CA ALA A 394 -19.02 8.23 -10.07
C ALA A 394 -18.55 9.70 -10.01
N ALA A 395 -17.46 10.04 -10.71
CA ALA A 395 -16.93 11.39 -10.76
C ALA A 395 -17.60 12.34 -11.76
N THR A 396 -18.42 11.84 -12.70
CA THR A 396 -18.90 12.65 -13.84
C THR A 396 -20.40 12.57 -14.08
N GLU A 397 -21.06 11.51 -13.61
CA GLU A 397 -22.50 11.32 -13.77
C GLU A 397 -23.21 11.81 -12.50
N PRO A 398 -24.30 12.61 -12.62
CA PRO A 398 -25.10 12.99 -11.46
C PRO A 398 -25.70 11.73 -10.81
N GLU A 399 -25.81 11.73 -9.47
CA GLU A 399 -26.30 10.59 -8.70
C GLU A 399 -27.59 10.00 -9.32
N PRO A 400 -27.60 8.71 -9.71
CA PRO A 400 -28.84 8.00 -9.90
C PRO A 400 -29.45 7.75 -8.52
N ALA A 401 -30.75 8.01 -8.37
CA ALA A 401 -31.54 7.58 -7.23
C ALA A 401 -31.35 6.06 -7.01
N ALA A 402 -30.45 5.69 -6.08
CA ALA A 402 -30.05 4.31 -5.76
C ALA A 402 -29.67 3.42 -6.97
N GLY A 403 -28.41 3.49 -7.46
CA GLY A 403 -28.01 2.66 -8.61
C GLY A 403 -26.52 2.32 -8.82
N PRO A 404 -25.54 3.22 -8.62
CA PRO A 404 -24.13 2.93 -8.92
C PRO A 404 -23.46 2.02 -7.89
N ALA A 405 -23.71 2.26 -6.60
CA ALA A 405 -23.05 1.54 -5.51
C ALA A 405 -23.40 0.05 -5.48
N ALA A 406 -24.66 -0.31 -5.74
CA ALA A 406 -25.11 -1.70 -5.78
C ALA A 406 -24.50 -2.47 -6.97
N GLY A 407 -24.34 -1.83 -8.12
CA GLY A 407 -23.65 -2.43 -9.27
C GLY A 407 -22.16 -2.63 -9.02
N GLN A 408 -21.51 -1.65 -8.36
CA GLN A 408 -20.10 -1.68 -8.00
C GLN A 408 -19.78 -2.79 -7.00
N GLU A 409 -20.56 -2.88 -5.94
CA GLU A 409 -20.46 -3.94 -4.95
C GLU A 409 -20.72 -5.32 -5.57
N ALA A 410 -21.75 -5.47 -6.41
CA ALA A 410 -22.08 -6.76 -7.01
C ALA A 410 -20.96 -7.36 -7.86
N TRP A 411 -20.26 -6.55 -8.66
CA TRP A 411 -19.16 -7.08 -9.48
C TRP A 411 -17.91 -7.38 -8.66
N LEU A 412 -17.62 -6.59 -7.61
CA LEU A 412 -16.54 -6.88 -6.66
C LEU A 412 -16.80 -8.19 -5.93
N LEU A 413 -18.02 -8.40 -5.42
CA LEU A 413 -18.41 -9.66 -4.79
C LEU A 413 -18.27 -10.85 -5.72
N ARG A 414 -18.58 -10.69 -7.02
CA ARG A 414 -18.35 -11.75 -8.02
C ARG A 414 -16.86 -11.98 -8.27
N LEU A 415 -16.06 -10.93 -8.37
CA LEU A 415 -14.62 -11.04 -8.58
C LEU A 415 -13.95 -11.78 -7.41
N GLY A 416 -14.29 -11.44 -6.16
CA GLY A 416 -13.74 -12.11 -4.98
C GLY A 416 -14.49 -13.38 -4.55
N GLY A 417 -15.64 -13.68 -5.17
CA GLY A 417 -16.42 -14.90 -4.92
C GLY A 417 -16.14 -16.01 -5.92
N GLY A 418 -15.76 -15.66 -7.15
CA GLY A 418 -15.31 -16.61 -8.15
C GLY A 418 -13.87 -17.02 -7.85
N ALA A 419 -13.66 -18.27 -7.43
CA ALA A 419 -12.34 -18.89 -7.58
C ALA A 419 -11.88 -18.65 -9.02
N ALA A 420 -10.69 -18.09 -9.19
CA ALA A 420 -10.10 -17.87 -10.51
C ALA A 420 -10.24 -19.16 -11.34
N PRO A 421 -10.67 -19.10 -12.62
CA PRO A 421 -10.53 -20.27 -13.46
C PRO A 421 -9.04 -20.65 -13.45
N ALA A 422 -8.74 -21.90 -13.09
CA ALA A 422 -7.38 -22.43 -13.14
C ALA A 422 -6.81 -22.13 -14.53
N ALA A 423 -5.70 -21.39 -14.56
CA ALA A 423 -4.97 -21.06 -15.78
C ALA A 423 -4.32 -22.29 -16.39
#